data_AF-A0A9D5ZJL9-F1
#
_entry.id   AF-A0A9D5ZJL9-F1
#
_cell.length_a   1.000
_cell.length_b   1.000
_cell.length_c   1.000
_cell.angle_alpha   90.00
_cell.angle_beta   90.00
_cell.angle_gamma   90.00
#
_symmetry.space_group_name_H-M   'P 1'
#
loop_
_entity.id
_entity.type
_entity.pdbx_description
1 polymer ?
#
loop_
_entity_poly.entity_id
_entity_poly.type
_entity_poly.pdbx_seq_one_letter_code
_entity_poly.pdbx_strand_id
1 'polypeptide(L)'
;MTFAVAFDTLKFVRRLRDAGVDEKQAEAFSEAFREIQDAQLKELATKGDLKELELRIDSKLEEELAPIRTDLLLIKWMLALVITATVLPALKVFFPH
;
A
#
# COMPACT_ATOMS: atom_id res chain seq x y z
N MET A 1 15.02 -6.78 -4.53
CA MET A 1 15.99 -6.74 -3.42
C MET A 1 16.76 -5.44 -3.52
N THR A 2 16.37 -4.39 -2.78
CA THR A 2 17.16 -3.16 -2.67
C THR A 2 18.31 -3.44 -1.70
N PHE A 3 19.52 -3.61 -2.21
CA PHE A 3 20.73 -3.67 -1.39
C PHE A 3 20.96 -2.28 -0.79
N ALA A 4 20.56 -2.08 0.47
CA ALA A 4 20.97 -0.92 1.24
C ALA A 4 22.41 -1.15 1.70
N VAL A 5 23.39 -0.68 0.93
CA VAL A 5 24.78 -0.62 1.38
C VAL A 5 24.88 0.58 2.31
N ALA A 6 25.05 0.33 3.61
CA ALA A 6 25.27 1.37 4.59
C ALA A 6 26.55 2.17 4.25
N PHE A 7 26.49 3.50 4.38
CA PHE A 7 27.65 4.34 4.15
C PHE A 7 28.70 4.14 5.26
N ASP A 8 29.89 3.69 4.86
CA ASP A 8 31.01 3.46 5.75
C ASP A 8 31.84 4.75 5.88
N THR A 9 31.52 5.53 6.91
CA THR A 9 32.21 6.77 7.31
C THR A 9 33.73 6.56 7.41
N LEU A 10 34.17 5.47 8.03
CA LEU A 10 35.59 5.22 8.28
C LEU A 10 36.36 4.95 6.97
N LYS A 11 35.76 4.17 6.07
CA LYS A 11 36.34 3.91 4.74
C LYS A 11 36.37 5.17 3.88
N PHE A 12 35.40 6.06 4.04
CA PHE A 12 35.36 7.35 3.34
C PHE A 12 36.45 8.30 3.82
N VAL A 13 36.60 8.50 5.13
CA VAL A 13 37.67 9.32 5.73
C VAL A 13 39.05 8.81 5.31
N ARG A 14 39.27 7.49 5.38
CA ARG A 14 40.54 6.87 4.97
C ARG A 14 40.90 7.18 3.52
N ARG A 15 39.93 7.10 2.59
CA ARG A 15 40.16 7.43 1.19
C ARG A 15 40.53 8.89 0.96
N LEU A 16 39.89 9.80 1.69
CA LEU A 16 40.19 11.23 1.59
C LEU A 16 41.59 11.52 2.11
N ARG A 17 41.98 10.91 3.24
CA ARG A 17 43.34 11.01 3.75
C ARG A 17 44.38 10.45 2.80
N ASP A 18 44.13 9.27 2.22
CA ASP A 18 45.03 8.65 1.25
C ASP A 18 45.18 9.52 -0.02
N ALA A 19 44.19 10.38 -0.31
CA ALA A 19 44.22 11.38 -1.36
C ALA A 19 44.87 12.73 -0.95
N GLY A 20 45.38 12.84 0.28
CA GLY A 20 46.07 14.02 0.79
C GLY A 20 45.18 15.05 1.49
N VAL A 21 43.93 14.73 1.79
CA VAL A 21 43.04 15.59 2.60
C VAL A 21 43.41 15.47 4.07
N ASP A 22 43.45 16.61 4.78
CA ASP A 22 43.70 16.62 6.22
C ASP A 22 42.61 15.84 6.99
N GLU A 23 42.98 15.14 8.06
CA GLU A 23 42.06 14.28 8.83
C GLU A 23 40.82 15.05 9.29
N LYS A 24 40.96 16.29 9.77
CA LYS A 24 39.82 17.09 10.23
C LYS A 24 38.87 17.45 9.09
N GLN A 25 39.42 17.68 7.89
CA GLN A 25 38.62 17.96 6.71
C GLN A 25 37.93 16.69 6.19
N ALA A 26 38.62 15.55 6.23
CA ALA A 26 38.09 14.27 5.83
C ALA A 26 36.93 13.82 6.73
N GLU A 27 37.06 14.01 8.05
CA GLU A 27 35.97 13.80 9.01
C GLU A 27 34.78 14.71 8.73
N ALA A 28 35.01 16.02 8.55
CA ALA A 28 33.94 16.97 8.24
C ALA A 28 33.19 16.65 6.94
N PHE A 29 33.91 16.23 5.89
CA PHE A 29 33.27 15.78 4.65
C PHE A 29 32.46 14.50 4.85
N SER A 30 32.96 13.57 5.68
CA SER A 30 32.25 12.33 5.96
C SER A 30 30.97 12.56 6.76
N GLU A 31 30.99 13.52 7.67
CA GLU A 31 29.83 13.91 8.48
C GLU A 31 28.77 14.59 7.61
N ALA A 32 29.16 15.58 6.81
CA ALA A 32 28.25 16.24 5.87
C ALA A 32 27.61 15.26 4.89
N PHE A 33 28.37 14.28 4.37
CA PHE A 33 27.84 13.27 3.45
C PHE A 33 26.87 12.31 4.12
N ARG A 34 27.09 12.00 5.40
CA ARG A 34 26.18 11.18 6.21
C ARG A 34 24.87 11.90 6.48
N GLU A 35 24.92 13.19 6.80
CA GLU A 35 23.72 14.01 7.00
C GLU A 35 22.86 14.09 5.73
N ILE A 36 23.49 14.27 4.56
CA ILE A 36 22.79 14.27 3.26
C ILE A 36 22.16 12.90 2.99
N GLN A 37 22.86 11.80 3.28
CA GLN A 37 22.31 10.46 3.10
C GLN A 37 21.12 10.20 4.04
N ASP A 38 21.22 10.61 5.30
CA ASP A 38 20.12 10.47 6.26
C ASP A 38 18.91 11.33 5.86
N ALA A 39 19.13 12.53 5.31
CA ALA A 39 18.08 13.37 4.75
C ALA A 39 17.43 12.73 3.50
N GLN A 40 18.23 12.21 2.57
CA GLN A 40 17.72 11.49 1.40
C GLN A 40 16.98 10.21 1.77
N LEU A 41 17.44 9.46 2.78
CA LEU A 41 16.73 8.26 3.26
C LEU A 41 15.40 8.61 3.92
N LYS A 42 15.30 9.78 4.57
CA LYS A 42 14.02 10.32 5.06
C LYS A 42 13.09 10.75 3.93
N GLU A 43 13.61 11.29 2.83
CA GLU A 43 12.82 11.68 1.64
C GLU A 43 12.41 10.45 0.78
N LEU A 44 13.30 9.45 0.67
CA LEU A 44 13.05 8.13 0.08
C LEU A 44 12.15 7.25 0.97
N ALA A 45 11.84 7.70 2.19
CA ALA A 45 10.79 7.12 3.04
C ALA A 45 9.37 7.60 2.65
N THR A 46 9.16 7.87 1.36
CA THR A 46 7.89 7.82 0.61
C THR A 46 7.07 6.54 0.85
N LYS A 47 7.58 5.59 1.65
CA LYS A 47 6.81 4.53 2.32
C LYS A 47 5.60 5.07 3.08
N GLY A 48 5.71 6.26 3.68
CA GLY A 48 4.57 6.95 4.30
C GLY A 48 3.48 7.23 3.27
N ASP A 49 3.87 7.87 2.17
CA ASP A 49 2.96 8.22 1.06
C ASP A 49 2.38 6.98 0.37
N LEU A 50 3.15 5.89 0.27
CA LEU A 50 2.67 4.60 -0.23
C LEU A 50 1.58 4.00 0.68
N LYS A 51 1.77 4.08 2.00
CA LYS A 51 0.77 3.63 2.98
C LYS A 51 -0.48 4.51 2.95
N GLU A 52 -0.31 5.82 2.76
CA GLU A 52 -1.44 6.75 2.58
C GLU A 52 -2.20 6.44 1.29
N LEU A 53 -1.49 6.13 0.21
CA LEU A 53 -2.08 5.76 -1.07
C LEU A 53 -2.82 4.42 -0.97
N GLU A 54 -2.25 3.43 -0.29
CA GLU A 54 -2.90 2.13 -0.01
C GLU A 54 -4.21 2.32 0.78
N LEU A 55 -4.17 3.07 1.88
CA LEU A 55 -5.37 3.39 2.66
C LEU A 55 -6.43 4.13 1.85
N ARG A 56 -6.01 5.03 0.95
CA ARG A 56 -6.92 5.77 0.07
C ARG A 56 -7.53 4.89 -1.02
N ILE A 57 -6.81 3.89 -1.51
CA ILE A 57 -7.33 2.92 -2.47
C ILE A 57 -8.35 2.02 -1.79
N ASP A 58 -8.03 1.49 -0.61
CA ASP A 58 -8.94 0.63 0.15
C ASP A 58 -10.25 1.35 0.49
N SER A 59 -10.17 2.60 0.96
CA SER A 59 -11.37 3.37 1.30
C SER A 59 -12.27 3.64 0.09
N LYS A 60 -11.69 3.99 -1.06
CA LYS A 60 -12.45 4.19 -2.30
C LYS A 60 -13.07 2.89 -2.80
N LEU A 61 -12.37 1.76 -2.68
CA LEU A 61 -12.91 0.47 -3.07
C LEU A 61 -14.09 0.08 -2.17
N GLU A 62 -13.99 0.29 -0.85
CA GLU A 62 -15.10 0.03 0.05
C GLU A 62 -16.32 0.92 -0.25
N GLU A 63 -16.10 2.20 -0.53
CA GLU A 63 -17.16 3.16 -0.89
C GLU A 63 -17.91 2.74 -2.17
N GLU A 64 -17.19 2.34 -3.22
CA GLU A 64 -17.77 1.90 -4.48
C GLU A 64 -18.44 0.52 -4.39
N LEU A 65 -17.90 -0.39 -3.55
CA LEU A 65 -18.45 -1.74 -3.40
C LEU A 65 -19.66 -1.81 -2.45
N ALA A 66 -19.79 -0.89 -1.51
CA ALA A 66 -20.93 -0.82 -0.57
C ALA A 66 -22.31 -0.76 -1.26
N PRO A 67 -22.56 0.12 -2.25
CA PRO A 67 -23.85 0.16 -2.94
C PRO A 67 -24.08 -1.12 -3.75
N ILE A 68 -23.06 -1.63 -4.44
CA ILE A 68 -23.16 -2.87 -5.25
C ILE A 68 -23.57 -4.07 -4.37
N ARG A 69 -22.99 -4.19 -3.17
CA ARG A 69 -23.38 -5.26 -2.21
C ARG A 69 -24.83 -5.13 -1.78
N THR A 70 -25.28 -3.91 -1.52
CA THR A 70 -26.66 -3.61 -1.12
C THR A 70 -27.65 -3.92 -2.24
N ASP A 71 -27.33 -3.50 -3.46
CA ASP A 71 -28.13 -3.77 -4.65
C ASP A 71 -28.21 -5.27 -4.95
N LEU A 72 -27.11 -6.00 -4.81
CA LEU A 72 -27.08 -7.46 -4.98
C LEU A 72 -27.94 -8.17 -3.93
N LEU A 73 -27.92 -7.72 -2.67
CA LEU A 73 -28.80 -8.26 -1.64
C LEU A 73 -30.27 -8.00 -1.97
N LEU A 74 -30.60 -6.79 -2.43
CA LEU A 74 -31.95 -6.42 -2.82
C LEU A 74 -32.43 -7.26 -4.02
N ILE A 75 -31.61 -7.40 -5.05
CA ILE A 75 -31.89 -8.26 -6.21
C ILE A 75 -32.10 -9.71 -5.77
N LYS A 76 -31.26 -10.24 -4.87
CA LYS A 76 -31.40 -11.60 -4.34
C LYS A 76 -32.75 -11.82 -3.65
N TRP A 77 -33.20 -10.85 -2.85
CA TRP A 77 -34.51 -10.93 -2.18
C TRP A 77 -35.68 -10.79 -3.15
N MET A 78 -35.59 -9.91 -4.14
CA MET A 78 -36.60 -9.78 -5.18
C MET A 78 -36.72 -11.07 -6.00
N LEU A 79 -35.60 -11.68 -6.39
CA LEU A 79 -35.59 -12.96 -7.09
C LEU A 79 -36.19 -14.08 -6.23
N ALA A 80 -35.87 -14.13 -4.93
CA ALA A 80 -36.47 -15.09 -4.02
C ALA A 80 -38.00 -14.92 -3.93
N LEU A 81 -38.50 -13.68 -3.87
CA LEU A 81 -39.94 -13.39 -3.89
C LEU A 81 -40.58 -13.79 -5.21
N VAL A 82 -39.96 -13.49 -6.35
CA VAL A 82 -40.48 -13.86 -7.69
C VAL A 82 -40.52 -15.38 -7.86
N ILE A 83 -39.46 -16.09 -7.47
CA ILE A 83 -39.43 -17.57 -7.50
C ILE A 83 -40.53 -18.12 -6.61
N THR A 84 -40.67 -17.61 -5.38
CA THR A 84 -41.72 -18.06 -4.46
C THR A 84 -43.12 -17.82 -5.04
N ALA A 85 -43.35 -16.63 -5.61
CA ALA A 85 -44.63 -16.25 -6.21
C ALA A 85 -44.97 -17.06 -7.47
N THR A 86 -43.99 -17.55 -8.22
CA THR A 86 -44.22 -18.31 -9.47
C THR A 86 -44.22 -19.82 -9.26
N VAL A 87 -43.33 -20.34 -8.40
CA VAL A 87 -43.16 -21.78 -8.17
C VAL A 87 -44.27 -22.34 -7.27
N LEU A 88 -44.71 -21.62 -6.22
CA LEU A 88 -45.75 -22.12 -5.32
C LEU A 88 -47.10 -22.37 -6.03
N PRO A 89 -47.62 -21.44 -6.86
CA PRO A 89 -48.85 -21.71 -7.61
C PRO A 89 -48.67 -22.81 -8.66
N ALA A 90 -47.52 -22.84 -9.35
CA ALA A 90 -47.24 -23.88 -10.34
C ALA A 90 -47.27 -25.27 -9.69
N LEU A 91 -46.63 -25.45 -8.54
CA LEU A 91 -46.63 -26.72 -7.82
C LEU A 91 -48.05 -27.17 -7.46
N LYS A 92 -48.91 -26.24 -7.00
CA LYS A 92 -50.32 -26.53 -6.68
C LYS A 92 -51.16 -26.90 -7.91
N VAL A 93 -50.86 -26.33 -9.08
CA VAL A 93 -51.57 -26.64 -10.33
C VAL A 93 -51.11 -27.99 -10.92
N PHE A 94 -49.82 -28.31 -10.82
CA PHE A 94 -49.26 -29.56 -11.37
C PHE A 94 -49.43 -30.78 -10.45
N PHE A 95 -49.58 -30.60 -9.13
CA PHE A 95 -49.84 -31.66 -8.15
C PHE A 95 -51.11 -31.36 -7.33
N PRO A 96 -52.32 -31.55 -7.92
CA PRO A 96 -53.58 -31.22 -7.27
C PRO A 96 -54.13 -32.32 -6.33
N HIS A 97 -53.31 -33.26 -5.87
CA HIS A 97 -53.72 -34.41 -5.05
C HIS A 97 -52.97 -34.44 -3.73
#